data_AF-A0AB73SZT6-F1
#
_entry.id   AF-A0AB73SZT6-F1
#
_cell.length_a   1.000
_cell.length_b   1.000
_cell.length_c   1.000
_cell.angle_alpha   90.00
_cell.angle_beta   90.00
_cell.angle_gamma   90.00
#
_symmetry.space_group_name_H-M   'P 1'
#
loop_
_entity.id
_entity.type
_entity.pdbx_description
1 polymer ?
#
loop_
_entity_poly.entity_id
_entity_poly.type
_entity_poly.pdbx_seq_one_letter_code
_entity_poly.pdbx_strand_id
1 'polypeptide(L)'
;MIEKEDMRKENEKKKEYLNGYRDAIRAEKAIEEEIQQLRLDKMCPSVTQDGMPHGTGCSDLSGYAAKVDEMMEELRQQMNQRIDLRREIVHKIEEMGDETEKLVLRYRYIHLLKWEEIALRMDYSWRGIHKVHGRALKNFNF
;
A
#
# COMPACT_ATOMS: atom_id res chain seq x y z
N MET A 1 -35.53 5.05 -0.81
CA MET A 1 -34.60 5.13 -1.98
C MET A 1 -33.29 5.81 -1.58
N ILE A 2 -33.36 6.89 -0.79
CA ILE A 2 -32.20 7.61 -0.22
C ILE A 2 -31.30 6.71 0.65
N GLU A 3 -31.86 5.97 1.62
CA GLU A 3 -31.07 5.09 2.52
C GLU A 3 -30.23 4.02 1.81
N LYS A 4 -30.73 3.45 0.69
CA LYS A 4 -29.98 2.45 -0.09
C LYS A 4 -28.80 3.09 -0.82
N GLU A 5 -28.96 4.33 -1.26
CA GLU A 5 -27.92 5.07 -1.95
C GLU A 5 -26.81 5.48 -0.97
N ASP A 6 -27.18 5.92 0.23
CA ASP A 6 -26.22 6.29 1.28
C ASP A 6 -25.41 5.09 1.74
N MET A 7 -26.05 3.93 1.95
CA MET A 7 -25.36 2.68 2.26
C MET A 7 -24.39 2.25 1.15
N ARG A 8 -24.75 2.49 -0.11
CA ARG A 8 -23.86 2.18 -1.25
C ARG A 8 -22.63 3.09 -1.23
N LYS A 9 -22.82 4.40 -1.04
CA LYS A 9 -21.72 5.37 -0.94
C LYS A 9 -20.78 5.04 0.21
N GLU A 10 -21.33 4.68 1.37
CA GLU A 10 -20.56 4.28 2.54
C GLU A 10 -19.74 3.01 2.26
N ASN A 11 -20.33 2.00 1.63
CA ASN A 11 -19.61 0.80 1.23
C ASN A 11 -18.49 1.08 0.21
N GLU A 12 -18.67 2.03 -0.71
CA GLU A 12 -17.60 2.42 -1.64
C GLU A 12 -16.42 3.07 -0.90
N LYS A 13 -16.67 3.94 0.09
CA LYS A 13 -15.58 4.50 0.92
C LYS A 13 -14.82 3.41 1.69
N LYS A 14 -15.54 2.44 2.27
CA LYS A 14 -14.91 1.29 2.94
C LYS A 14 -14.04 0.48 1.99
N LYS A 15 -14.52 0.24 0.76
CA LYS A 15 -13.73 -0.45 -0.27
C LYS A 15 -12.50 0.36 -0.66
N GLU A 16 -12.62 1.68 -0.82
CA GLU A 16 -11.49 2.57 -1.13
C GLU A 16 -10.42 2.51 -0.03
N TYR A 17 -10.83 2.64 1.23
CA TYR A 17 -9.95 2.47 2.39
C TYR A 17 -9.24 1.11 2.39
N LEU A 18 -9.99 0.01 2.25
CA LEU A 18 -9.44 -1.35 2.23
C LEU A 18 -8.52 -1.58 1.02
N ASN A 19 -8.83 -1.01 -0.15
CA ASN A 19 -7.99 -1.08 -1.35
C ASN A 19 -6.68 -0.32 -1.18
N GLY A 20 -6.63 0.67 -0.27
CA GLY A 20 -5.41 1.37 0.13
C GLY A 20 -4.27 0.43 0.54
N TYR A 21 -4.58 -0.79 1.03
CA TYR A 21 -3.58 -1.82 1.30
C TYR A 21 -2.79 -2.24 0.05
N ARG A 22 -3.49 -2.45 -1.07
CA ARG A 22 -2.88 -2.83 -2.35
C ARG A 22 -2.01 -1.71 -2.90
N ASP A 23 -2.49 -0.48 -2.80
CA ASP A 23 -1.77 0.68 -3.32
C ASP A 23 -0.56 1.00 -2.45
N ALA A 24 -0.64 0.78 -1.13
CA ALA A 24 0.51 0.82 -0.23
C ALA A 24 1.59 -0.20 -0.64
N ILE A 25 1.23 -1.48 -0.89
CA ILE A 25 2.21 -2.49 -1.36
C ILE A 25 2.92 -2.04 -2.64
N ARG A 26 2.18 -1.46 -3.59
CA ARG A 26 2.76 -0.98 -4.85
C ARG A 26 3.70 0.19 -4.63
N ALA A 27 3.31 1.13 -3.78
CA ALA A 27 4.12 2.29 -3.42
C ALA A 27 5.40 1.86 -2.68
N GLU A 28 5.31 0.92 -1.74
CA GLU A 28 6.47 0.36 -1.03
C GLU A 28 7.48 -0.23 -2.01
N LYS A 29 7.02 -1.04 -2.98
CA LYS A 29 7.88 -1.61 -4.01
C LYS A 29 8.58 -0.52 -4.86
N ALA A 30 7.85 0.50 -5.26
CA ALA A 30 8.43 1.62 -6.03
C ALA A 30 9.47 2.39 -5.19
N ILE A 31 9.19 2.63 -3.91
CA ILE A 31 10.12 3.28 -2.98
C ILE A 31 11.38 2.42 -2.77
N GLU A 32 11.24 1.10 -2.63
CA GLU A 32 12.39 0.19 -2.55
C GLU A 32 13.27 0.25 -3.81
N GLU A 33 12.66 0.27 -4.98
CA GLU A 33 13.37 0.41 -6.26
C GLU A 33 14.14 1.75 -6.31
N GLU A 34 13.53 2.85 -5.87
CA GLU A 34 14.16 4.18 -5.83
C GLU A 34 15.32 4.25 -4.81
N ILE A 35 15.16 3.67 -3.62
CA ILE A 35 16.23 3.56 -2.62
C ILE A 35 17.40 2.75 -3.18
N GLN A 36 17.14 1.68 -3.94
CA GLN A 36 18.20 0.89 -4.58
C GLN A 36 18.96 1.71 -5.63
N GLN A 37 18.25 2.50 -6.46
CA GLN A 37 18.90 3.38 -7.44
C GLN A 37 19.79 4.43 -6.76
N LEU A 38 19.28 5.13 -5.74
CA LEU A 38 20.07 6.12 -5.00
C LEU A 38 21.32 5.53 -4.34
N ARG A 39 21.26 4.27 -3.89
CA ARG A 39 22.44 3.55 -3.36
C ARG A 39 23.48 3.26 -4.45
N LEU A 40 23.05 2.89 -5.65
CA LEU A 40 23.95 2.66 -6.78
C LEU A 40 24.62 3.96 -7.24
N ASP A 41 23.85 5.03 -7.36
CA ASP A 41 24.36 6.36 -7.72
C ASP A 41 25.41 6.87 -6.72
N LYS A 42 25.16 6.66 -5.41
CA LYS A 42 26.12 6.99 -4.35
C LYS A 42 27.41 6.18 -4.43
N MET A 43 27.35 4.93 -4.90
CA MET A 43 28.50 4.02 -4.97
C MET A 43 29.33 4.22 -6.25
N CYS A 44 28.70 4.67 -7.34
CA CYS A 44 29.34 4.85 -8.65
C CYS A 44 29.07 6.24 -9.27
N PRO A 45 29.55 7.36 -8.67
CA PRO A 45 29.21 8.71 -9.10
C PRO A 45 29.66 9.07 -10.53
N SER A 46 30.64 8.34 -11.08
CA SER A 46 31.20 8.59 -12.42
C SER A 46 30.26 8.22 -13.58
N VAL A 47 29.21 7.41 -13.33
CA VAL A 47 28.25 6.99 -14.36
C VAL A 47 27.13 8.02 -14.58
N THR A 48 26.86 8.86 -13.58
CA THR A 48 25.81 9.90 -13.60
C THR A 48 26.32 11.25 -14.10
N GLN A 49 27.57 11.33 -14.56
CA GLN A 49 28.34 12.57 -14.73
C GLN A 49 28.39 13.11 -16.18
N ASP A 50 27.49 12.68 -17.09
CA ASP A 50 27.51 13.10 -18.51
C ASP A 50 26.94 14.52 -18.77
N GLY A 51 26.91 15.40 -17.75
CA GLY A 51 26.27 16.72 -17.86
C GLY A 51 26.73 17.83 -16.91
N MET A 52 27.77 17.63 -16.08
CA MET A 52 28.23 18.66 -15.14
C MET A 52 29.53 19.34 -15.62
N PRO A 53 29.63 20.69 -15.61
CA PRO A 53 30.84 21.41 -15.99
C PRO A 53 31.96 21.14 -14.97
N HIS A 54 33.20 20.97 -15.46
CA HIS A 54 34.38 20.78 -14.64
C HIS A 54 34.67 22.01 -13.76
N GLY A 55 34.11 22.02 -12.55
CA GLY A 55 34.40 22.98 -11.49
C GLY A 55 35.30 22.37 -10.42
N THR A 56 36.46 22.96 -10.21
CA THR A 56 37.43 22.65 -9.16
C THR A 56 36.80 22.70 -7.75
N GLY A 57 36.73 21.57 -7.02
CA GLY A 57 36.51 21.58 -5.57
C GLY A 57 35.93 20.27 -4.99
N CYS A 58 36.64 19.69 -4.01
CA CYS A 58 36.18 18.56 -3.17
C CYS A 58 34.83 18.85 -2.44
N SER A 59 34.41 20.11 -2.37
CA SER A 59 33.14 20.55 -1.76
C SER A 59 31.89 20.09 -2.51
N ASP A 60 31.96 19.91 -3.84
CA ASP A 60 30.79 19.57 -4.66
C ASP A 60 30.25 18.16 -4.37
N LEU A 61 31.17 17.21 -4.13
CA LEU A 61 30.81 15.83 -3.75
C LEU A 61 30.15 15.75 -2.36
N SER A 62 30.54 16.61 -1.41
CA SER A 62 29.89 16.66 -0.10
C SER A 62 28.47 17.21 -0.14
N GLY A 63 28.21 18.21 -1.00
CA GLY A 63 26.87 18.75 -1.20
C GLY A 63 25.93 17.74 -1.89
N TYR A 64 26.44 17.04 -2.90
CA TYR A 64 25.72 15.95 -3.56
C TYR A 64 25.38 14.81 -2.58
N ALA A 65 26.36 14.36 -1.78
CA ALA A 65 26.15 13.31 -0.78
C ALA A 65 25.08 13.70 0.26
N ALA A 66 25.10 14.95 0.73
CA ALA A 66 24.08 15.46 1.65
C ALA A 66 22.67 15.44 1.02
N LYS A 67 22.56 15.80 -0.28
CA LYS A 67 21.27 15.76 -0.99
C LYS A 67 20.74 14.34 -1.15
N VAL A 68 21.61 13.39 -1.46
CA VAL A 68 21.25 11.96 -1.55
C VAL A 68 20.77 11.41 -0.21
N ASP A 69 21.40 11.82 0.90
CA ASP A 69 20.98 11.41 2.24
C ASP A 69 19.63 12.02 2.64
N GLU A 70 19.34 13.28 2.26
CA GLU A 70 18.03 13.91 2.42
C GLU A 70 16.93 13.13 1.67
N MET A 71 17.14 12.82 0.38
CA MET A 71 16.19 12.04 -0.43
C MET A 71 15.94 10.65 0.16
N MET A 72 16.98 9.97 0.65
CA MET A 72 16.83 8.67 1.31
C MET A 72 15.96 8.76 2.56
N GLU A 73 16.07 9.84 3.34
CA GLU A 73 15.27 10.01 4.54
C GLU A 73 13.79 10.30 4.22
N GLU A 74 13.52 11.12 3.21
CA GLU A 74 12.16 11.35 2.70
C GLU A 74 11.51 10.03 2.24
N LEU A 75 12.23 9.21 1.47
CA LEU A 75 11.73 7.91 1.01
C LEU A 75 11.46 6.94 2.16
N ARG A 76 12.29 6.95 3.21
CA ARG A 76 12.05 6.15 4.42
C ARG A 76 10.80 6.59 5.16
N GLN A 77 10.57 7.89 5.27
CA GLN A 77 9.34 8.42 5.89
C GLN A 77 8.11 8.01 5.08
N GLN A 78 8.16 8.11 3.75
CA GLN A 78 7.09 7.63 2.87
C GLN A 78 6.85 6.12 3.03
N MET A 79 7.91 5.32 3.08
CA MET A 79 7.83 3.87 3.33
C MET A 79 7.11 3.58 4.65
N ASN A 80 7.51 4.25 5.73
CA ASN A 80 6.87 4.08 7.05
C ASN A 80 5.37 4.39 7.00
N GLN A 81 4.96 5.47 6.32
CA GLN A 81 3.54 5.81 6.16
C GLN A 81 2.75 4.70 5.43
N ARG A 82 3.35 4.05 4.42
CA ARG A 82 2.70 2.93 3.71
C ARG A 82 2.58 1.70 4.60
N ILE A 83 3.64 1.37 5.34
CA ILE A 83 3.65 0.26 6.30
C ILE A 83 2.60 0.48 7.39
N ASP A 84 2.50 1.70 7.92
CA ASP A 84 1.54 2.05 8.97
C ASP A 84 0.10 1.92 8.46
N LEU A 85 -0.20 2.42 7.25
CA LEU A 85 -1.51 2.23 6.62
C LEU A 85 -1.86 0.74 6.46
N ARG A 86 -0.89 -0.09 6.03
CA ARG A 86 -1.12 -1.54 5.91
C ARG A 86 -1.41 -2.19 7.25
N ARG A 87 -0.66 -1.82 8.29
CA ARG A 87 -0.87 -2.33 9.66
C ARG A 87 -2.22 -1.91 10.21
N GLU A 88 -2.61 -0.66 9.99
CA GLU A 88 -3.91 -0.12 10.39
C GLU A 88 -5.05 -0.89 9.75
N ILE A 89 -5.03 -1.08 8.43
CA ILE A 89 -6.06 -1.83 7.70
C ILE A 89 -6.17 -3.26 8.22
N VAL A 90 -5.03 -3.94 8.40
CA VAL A 90 -5.01 -5.30 8.97
C VAL A 90 -5.63 -5.29 10.36
N HIS A 91 -5.22 -4.37 11.23
CA HIS A 91 -5.73 -4.28 12.59
C HIS A 91 -7.25 -4.05 12.61
N LYS A 92 -7.76 -3.13 11.81
CA LYS A 92 -9.21 -2.86 11.68
C LYS A 92 -10.01 -4.07 11.23
N ILE A 93 -9.45 -4.89 10.33
CA ILE A 93 -10.07 -6.15 9.93
C ILE A 93 -10.05 -7.15 11.11
N GLU A 94 -8.95 -7.23 11.85
CA GLU A 94 -8.82 -8.14 13.01
C GLU A 94 -9.75 -7.76 14.18
N GLU A 95 -10.09 -6.48 14.34
CA GLU A 95 -11.07 -5.98 15.33
C GLU A 95 -12.51 -6.45 15.06
N MET A 96 -12.81 -6.97 13.86
CA MET A 96 -14.14 -7.50 13.55
C MET A 96 -14.45 -8.77 14.36
N GLY A 97 -15.68 -8.85 14.89
CA GLY A 97 -16.11 -9.98 15.72
C GLY A 97 -16.54 -11.23 14.94
N ASP A 98 -17.02 -11.10 13.70
CA ASP A 98 -17.40 -12.25 12.88
C ASP A 98 -16.21 -12.76 12.06
N GLU A 99 -15.77 -13.99 12.35
CA GLU A 99 -14.60 -14.60 11.70
C GLU A 99 -14.80 -14.86 10.20
N THR A 100 -16.03 -15.11 9.75
CA THR A 100 -16.31 -15.32 8.32
C THR A 100 -16.19 -14.00 7.54
N GLU A 101 -16.70 -12.92 8.13
CA GLU A 101 -16.60 -11.56 7.58
C GLU A 101 -15.15 -11.06 7.57
N LYS A 102 -14.41 -11.28 8.66
CA LYS A 102 -12.98 -11.01 8.73
C LYS A 102 -12.21 -11.76 7.64
N LEU A 103 -12.47 -13.06 7.50
CA LEU A 103 -11.75 -13.91 6.55
C LEU A 103 -11.97 -13.48 5.10
N VAL A 104 -13.22 -13.13 4.70
CA VAL A 104 -13.48 -12.64 3.34
C VAL A 104 -12.76 -11.32 3.07
N LEU A 105 -12.67 -10.40 4.05
CA LEU A 105 -11.93 -9.15 3.87
C LEU A 105 -10.42 -9.38 3.80
N ARG A 106 -9.86 -10.25 4.67
CA ARG A 106 -8.44 -10.64 4.59
C ARG A 106 -8.11 -11.21 3.22
N TYR A 107 -8.89 -12.17 2.75
CA TYR A 107 -8.65 -12.81 1.46
C TYR A 107 -8.77 -11.83 0.30
N ARG A 108 -9.75 -10.92 0.34
CA ARG A 108 -9.97 -9.97 -0.74
C ARG A 108 -8.95 -8.84 -0.79
N TYR A 109 -8.64 -8.23 0.35
CA TYR A 109 -7.90 -6.97 0.41
C TYR A 109 -6.46 -7.12 0.89
N ILE A 110 -6.15 -8.15 1.68
CA ILE A 110 -4.80 -8.39 2.21
C ILE A 110 -4.06 -9.42 1.35
N HIS A 111 -4.69 -10.56 1.07
CA HIS A 111 -4.13 -11.61 0.22
C HIS A 111 -4.38 -11.36 -1.27
N LEU A 112 -5.16 -10.33 -1.62
CA LEU A 112 -5.41 -9.87 -2.99
C LEU A 112 -5.97 -10.96 -3.92
N LEU A 113 -6.75 -11.90 -3.38
CA LEU A 113 -7.31 -13.02 -4.13
C LEU A 113 -8.48 -12.58 -5.01
N LYS A 114 -8.68 -13.31 -6.10
CA LYS A 114 -9.87 -13.17 -6.94
C LYS A 114 -11.07 -13.85 -6.29
N TRP A 115 -12.28 -13.38 -6.62
CA TRP A 115 -13.52 -13.88 -6.01
C TRP A 115 -13.71 -15.39 -6.18
N GLU A 116 -13.28 -15.95 -7.31
CA GLU A 116 -13.34 -17.37 -7.62
C GLU A 116 -12.51 -18.18 -6.61
N GLU A 117 -11.31 -17.71 -6.30
CA GLU A 117 -10.40 -18.36 -5.36
C GLU A 117 -10.94 -18.25 -3.93
N ILE A 118 -11.52 -17.11 -3.56
CA ILE A 118 -12.11 -16.89 -2.24
C ILE A 118 -13.33 -17.80 -2.05
N ALA A 119 -14.22 -17.85 -3.04
CA ALA A 119 -15.40 -18.69 -3.05
C ALA A 119 -15.01 -20.17 -2.84
N LEU A 120 -14.01 -20.64 -3.58
CA LEU A 120 -13.50 -22.00 -3.45
C LEU A 120 -12.86 -22.27 -2.07
N ARG A 121 -12.02 -21.35 -1.57
CA ARG A 121 -11.34 -21.52 -0.27
C ARG A 121 -12.29 -21.48 0.92
N MET A 122 -13.36 -20.70 0.84
CA MET A 122 -14.34 -20.57 1.93
C MET A 122 -15.54 -21.52 1.77
N ASP A 123 -15.56 -22.36 0.74
CA ASP A 123 -16.67 -23.27 0.42
C ASP A 123 -18.03 -22.55 0.24
N TYR A 124 -18.01 -21.43 -0.47
CA TYR A 124 -19.20 -20.66 -0.82
C TYR A 124 -19.44 -20.65 -2.32
N SER A 125 -20.72 -20.64 -2.71
CA SER A 125 -21.08 -20.26 -4.08
C SER A 125 -20.67 -18.80 -4.38
N TRP A 126 -20.51 -18.47 -5.66
CA TRP A 126 -20.23 -17.11 -6.11
C TRP A 126 -21.19 -16.06 -5.52
N ARG A 127 -22.49 -16.35 -5.53
CA ARG A 127 -23.49 -15.45 -4.94
C ARG A 127 -23.38 -15.42 -3.41
N GLY A 128 -23.03 -16.54 -2.78
CA GLY A 128 -22.80 -16.65 -1.34
C GLY A 128 -21.67 -15.73 -0.88
N ILE A 129 -20.51 -15.79 -1.52
CA ILE A 129 -19.34 -15.00 -1.08
C ILE A 129 -19.59 -13.49 -1.19
N HIS A 130 -20.29 -13.03 -2.24
CA HIS A 130 -20.64 -11.62 -2.39
C HIS A 130 -21.65 -11.15 -1.32
N LYS A 131 -22.55 -12.03 -0.86
CA LYS A 131 -23.44 -11.73 0.27
C LYS A 131 -22.64 -11.61 1.58
N VAL A 132 -21.70 -12.52 1.83
CA VAL A 132 -20.80 -12.46 3.00
C VAL A 132 -20.01 -11.16 2.97
N HIS A 133 -19.37 -10.84 1.85
CA HIS A 133 -18.63 -9.58 1.67
C HIS A 133 -19.50 -8.34 1.88
N GLY A 134 -20.72 -8.34 1.35
CA GLY A 134 -21.65 -7.23 1.55
C GLY A 134 -22.08 -7.04 3.02
N ARG A 135 -22.12 -8.11 3.84
CA ARG A 135 -22.32 -8.00 5.29
C ARG A 135 -21.06 -7.54 6.00
N ALA A 136 -19.91 -8.09 5.63
CA ALA A 136 -18.60 -7.68 6.15
C ALA A 136 -18.38 -6.17 6.00
N LEU A 137 -18.68 -5.60 4.82
CA LEU A 137 -18.59 -4.15 4.62
C LEU A 137 -19.58 -3.35 5.47
N LYS A 138 -20.76 -3.89 5.79
CA LYS A 138 -21.70 -3.19 6.68
C LYS A 138 -21.18 -3.14 8.10
N ASN A 139 -20.56 -4.21 8.57
CA ASN A 139 -20.09 -4.37 9.94
C ASN A 139 -18.65 -3.85 10.16
N PHE A 140 -17.90 -3.63 9.08
CA PHE A 140 -16.57 -3.05 9.12
C PHE A 140 -16.61 -1.56 9.45
N ASN A 141 -15.86 -1.12 10.46
CA ASN A 141 -15.74 0.28 10.86
C ASN A 141 -14.28 0.71 10.72
N PHE A 142 -14.04 1.88 10.14
CA PHE A 142 -12.71 2.46 9.90
C PHE A 142 -12.69 3.92 10.34
#